data_AF-A0A5U0ZQ62-F1
#
_entry.id   AF-A0A5U0ZQ62-F1
#
_cell.length_a   1.000
_cell.length_b   1.000
_cell.length_c   1.000
_cell.angle_alpha   90.00
_cell.angle_beta   90.00
_cell.angle_gamma   90.00
#
_symmetry.space_group_name_H-M   'P 1'
#
loop_
_entity.id
_entity.type
_entity.pdbx_description
1 polymer ?
#
loop_
_entity_poly.entity_id
_entity_poly.type
_entity_poly.pdbx_seq_one_letter_code
_entity_poly.pdbx_strand_id
1 'polypeptide(L)' 'FQKFGMGIAGGILGFLLSHFGYQADVEQTARSLTGIALMMTLIPALFHLAVGLLMKKYLINNEYYRDIQLALAQKQA' A
#
# COMPACT_ATOMS: atom_id res chain seq x y z
N PHE A 1 12.87 5.17 -3.55
CA PHE A 1 11.43 5.25 -3.23
C PHE A 1 11.00 4.36 -2.06
N GLN A 2 11.36 3.07 -2.02
CA GLN A 2 10.93 2.15 -0.94
C GLN A 2 11.31 2.61 0.47
N LYS A 3 12.54 3.09 0.70
CA LYS A 3 13.00 3.56 2.03
C LYS A 3 12.21 4.77 2.55
N PHE A 4 11.85 5.69 1.65
CA PHE A 4 11.02 6.85 2.01
C PHE A 4 9.59 6.42 2.37
N GLY A 5 9.00 5.52 1.57
CA GLY A 5 7.71 4.91 1.87
C GLY A 5 7.71 4.17 3.22
N MET A 6 8.77 3.42 3.51
CA MET A 6 8.95 2.76 4.82
C MET A 6 9.03 3.77 5.97
N GLY A 7 9.70 4.91 5.78
CA GLY A 7 9.74 5.99 6.79
C GLY A 7 8.35 6.57 7.08
N ILE A 8 7.58 6.87 6.04
CA ILE A 8 6.18 7.34 6.19
C ILE A 8 5.33 6.26 6.89
N ALA A 9 5.44 5.01 6.46
CA ALA A 9 4.69 3.90 7.04
C ALA A 9 5.00 3.72 8.54
N GLY A 10 6.28 3.83 8.93
CA GLY A 10 6.68 3.80 10.33
C GLY A 10 6.09 4.95 11.14
N GLY A 11 6.08 6.17 10.60
CA GLY A 11 5.46 7.33 11.24
C GLY A 11 3.95 7.17 11.45
N ILE A 12 3.23 6.71 10.42
CA ILE A 12 1.79 6.43 10.49
C ILE A 12 1.51 5.33 11.52
N LEU A 13 2.30 4.25 11.51
CA LEU A 13 2.16 3.15 12.46
C LEU A 13 2.34 3.64 13.91
N GLY A 14 3.36 4.45 14.18
CA GLY A 14 3.59 5.04 15.51
C GLY A 14 2.43 5.94 15.96
N PHE A 15 1.90 6.78 15.07
CA PHE A 15 0.73 7.60 15.37
C PHE A 15 -0.52 6.77 15.70
N LEU A 16 -0.78 5.71 14.93
CA LEU A 16 -1.92 4.82 15.16
C LEU A 16 -1.77 4.06 16.48
N LEU A 17 -0.59 3.51 16.77
CA LEU A 17 -0.31 2.85 18.04
C LEU A 17 -0.57 3.79 19.23
N SER A 18 -0.10 5.04 19.13
CA SER A 18 -0.37 6.06 20.15
C SER A 18 -1.87 6.36 20.29
N HIS A 19 -2.60 6.49 19.17
CA HIS A 19 -4.05 6.74 19.18
C HIS A 19 -4.86 5.61 19.84
N PHE A 20 -4.44 4.36 19.68
CA PHE A 20 -5.09 3.21 20.30
C PHE A 20 -4.60 2.91 21.73
N GLY A 21 -3.66 3.71 22.25
CA GLY A 21 -3.17 3.60 23.61
C GLY A 21 -2.20 2.45 23.84
N TYR A 22 -1.42 2.09 22.81
CA TYR A 22 -0.37 1.08 22.93
C TYR A 22 0.71 1.54 23.92
N GLN A 23 1.14 0.63 24.78
CA GLN A 23 2.30 0.80 25.66
C GLN A 23 3.21 -0.42 25.54
N ALA A 24 4.53 -0.21 25.45
CA ALA A 24 5.47 -1.32 25.38
C ALA A 24 5.55 -2.08 26.71
N ASP A 25 5.86 -3.38 26.63
CA ASP A 25 6.23 -4.23 27.79
C ASP A 25 5.18 -4.33 28.91
N VAL A 26 3.91 -4.09 28.59
CA VAL A 26 2.77 -4.27 29.51
C VAL A 26 1.63 -5.04 28.85
N GLU A 27 0.71 -5.58 29.66
CA GLU A 27 -0.53 -6.16 29.13
C GLU A 27 -1.36 -5.07 28.43
N GLN A 28 -1.78 -5.35 27.19
CA GLN A 28 -2.49 -4.39 26.36
C GLN A 28 -3.98 -4.34 26.70
N THR A 29 -4.54 -3.14 26.67
CA THR A 29 -5.99 -2.96 26.79
C THR A 29 -6.72 -3.55 25.57
N ALA A 30 -8.00 -3.92 25.73
CA ALA A 30 -8.85 -4.38 24.63
C ALA A 30 -8.91 -3.39 23.45
N ARG A 31 -8.83 -2.08 23.74
CA ARG A 31 -8.77 -1.03 22.72
C ARG A 31 -7.46 -1.07 21.93
N SER A 32 -6.32 -1.20 22.60
CA SER A 32 -5.00 -1.32 21.96
C SER A 32 -4.95 -2.57 21.06
N LEU A 33 -5.42 -3.71 21.57
CA LEU A 33 -5.49 -4.97 20.80
C LEU A 33 -6.39 -4.86 19.57
N THR A 34 -7.54 -4.21 19.69
CA THR A 34 -8.42 -3.93 18.55
C THR A 34 -7.71 -3.06 17.51
N GLY A 35 -6.99 -2.01 17.95
CA GLY A 35 -6.18 -1.18 17.07
C GLY A 35 -5.12 -1.97 16.30
N ILE A 36 -4.38 -2.84 16.99
CA ILE A 36 -3.38 -3.73 16.38
C ILE A 36 -4.03 -4.66 15.36
N ALA A 37 -5.15 -5.28 15.69
CA ALA A 37 -5.88 -6.15 14.76
C ALA A 37 -6.29 -5.39 13.49
N LEU A 38 -6.77 -4.14 13.62
CA LEU A 38 -7.11 -3.29 12.48
C LEU A 38 -5.89 -2.94 11.62
N MET A 39 -4.76 -2.64 12.25
CA MET A 39 -3.50 -2.33 11.56
C MET A 39 -2.91 -3.53 10.80
N MET A 40 -3.23 -4.75 11.21
CA MET A 40 -2.80 -5.98 10.54
C MET A 40 -3.80 -6.50 9.49
N THR A 41 -5.05 -6.00 9.48
CA THR A 41 -6.12 -6.55 8.64
C THR A 41 -6.77 -5.49 7.74
N LEU A 42 -7.72 -4.72 8.27
CA LEU A 42 -8.57 -3.82 7.48
C LEU A 42 -7.82 -2.62 6.93
N ILE A 43 -6.91 -2.02 7.71
CA ILE A 43 -6.16 -0.84 7.25
C ILE A 43 -5.30 -1.20 6.03
N PRO A 44 -4.44 -2.26 6.06
CA PRO A 44 -3.71 -2.69 4.88
C PRO A 44 -4.64 -3.11 3.73
N ALA A 45 -5.75 -3.80 4.01
CA ALA A 45 -6.69 -4.23 2.96
C ALA A 45 -7.28 -3.04 2.18
N LEU A 46 -7.63 -1.95 2.87
CA LEU A 46 -8.12 -0.72 2.23
C LEU A 46 -7.06 -0.09 1.32
N PHE A 47 -5.79 -0.03 1.75
CA PHE A 47 -4.71 0.48 0.90
C PHE A 47 -4.46 -0.41 -0.31
N HIS A 48 -4.49 -1.74 -0.15
CA HIS A 48 -4.37 -2.67 -1.29
C HIS A 48 -5.52 -2.53 -2.28
N LEU A 49 -6.75 -2.36 -1.78
CA LEU A 49 -7.91 -2.11 -2.63
C LEU A 49 -7.74 -0.80 -3.41
N ALA A 50 -7.34 0.28 -2.73
CA ALA A 50 -7.09 1.58 -3.37
C ALA A 50 -6.02 1.47 -4.47
N VAL A 51 -4.90 0.80 -4.18
CA VAL A 51 -3.85 0.54 -5.18
C VAL A 51 -4.40 -0.28 -6.33
N GLY A 52 -5.13 -1.37 -6.05
CA GLY A 52 -5.75 -2.21 -7.09
C GLY A 52 -6.70 -1.43 -8.00
N LEU A 53 -7.47 -0.49 -7.45
CA LEU A 53 -8.33 0.40 -8.23
C LEU A 53 -7.52 1.39 -9.07
N LEU A 54 -6.44 1.96 -8.53
CA LEU A 54 -5.54 2.85 -9.27
C LEU A 54 -4.86 2.12 -10.43
N MET A 55 -4.50 0.85 -10.25
CA MET A 55 -3.87 0.05 -11.29
C MET A 55 -4.75 -0.15 -12.52
N LYS A 56 -6.09 -0.02 -12.40
CA LYS A 56 -7.00 -0.06 -13.57
C LYS A 56 -6.74 1.07 -14.57
N LYS A 57 -6.20 2.21 -14.12
CA LYS A 57 -5.85 3.35 -14.98
C LYS A 57 -4.37 3.38 -15.34
N TYR A 58 -3.62 2.34 -14.96
CA TYR A 58 -2.19 2.30 -15.18
C TYR A 58 -1.87 1.91 -16.62
N LEU A 59 -1.19 2.82 -17.32
CA LEU A 59 -0.90 2.75 -18.75
C LEU A 59 0.15 1.69 -19.09
N ILE A 60 1.06 1.38 -18.15
CA ILE A 60 2.08 0.34 -18.34
C ILE A 60 1.43 -1.02 -18.12
N ASN A 61 0.79 -1.51 -19.17
CA ASN A 61 0.18 -2.83 -19.24
C ASN A 61 0.62 -3.55 -20.54
N ASN A 62 0.33 -4.85 -20.61
CA ASN A 62 0.80 -5.69 -21.72
C ASN A 62 0.18 -5.29 -23.08
N GLU A 63 -1.04 -4.76 -23.06
CA GLU A 63 -1.73 -4.31 -24.27
C GLU A 63 -1.02 -3.09 -24.86
N TYR A 64 -0.80 -2.06 -24.04
CA TYR A 64 -0.05 -0.88 -24.42
C TYR A 64 1.39 -1.21 -24.86
N TYR A 65 2.05 -2.16 -24.19
CA TYR A 65 3.36 -2.65 -24.61
C TYR A 65 3.33 -3.27 -26.01
N ARG A 66 2.31 -4.09 -26.31
CA ARG A 66 2.15 -4.72 -27.62
C ARG A 66 1.86 -3.69 -28.71
N ASP A 67 1.05 -2.68 -28.41
CA ASP A 67 0.76 -1.58 -29.35
C ASP A 67 2.04 -0.83 -29.73
N ILE A 68 2.92 -0.56 -28.75
CA ILE A 68 4.23 0.05 -29.01
C ILE A 68 5.09 -0.87 -29.91
N GLN A 69 5.15 -2.17 -29.62
CA GLN A 69 5.94 -3.11 -30.42
C GLN A 69 5.46 -3.17 -31.88
N LEU A 70 4.15 -3.20 -32.11
CA LEU A 70 3.56 -3.16 -33.46
C LEU A 70 3.89 -1.86 -34.19
N ALA A 71 3.74 -0.72 -33.51
CA ALA A 71 4.06 0.59 -34.07
C ALA A 71 5.55 0.72 -34.44
N LEU A 72 6.46 0.11 -33.66
CA LEU A 72 7.89 0.09 -33.97
C LEU A 72 8.21 -0.80 -35.18
N ALA A 73 7.61 -2.00 -35.27
CA ALA A 73 7.81 -2.90 -36.41
C ALA A 73 7.34 -2.27 -37.73
N GLN A 74 6.20 -1.56 -37.71
CA GLN A 74 5.68 -0.85 -38.89
C GLN A 74 6.59 0.28 -39.37
N LYS A 75 7.34 0.93 -38.47
CA LYS A 75 8.30 2.00 -38.84
C LYS A 75 9.62 1.49 -39.41
N GLN A 76 9.94 0.22 -39.17
CA GLN A 76 11.17 -0.43 -39.64
C GLN A 76 10.99 -1.18 -40.97
N ALA A 77 9.75 -1.40 -41.40
CA ALA A 77 9.37 -1.95 -42.69
C ALA A 77 9.25 -0.84 -43.75
#